data_AF-A0A7W9A5I0-F1
#
_entry.id   AF-A0A7W9A5I0-F1
#
_cell.length_a   1.000
_cell.length_b   1.000
_cell.length_c   1.000
_cell.angle_alpha   90.00
_cell.angle_beta   90.00
_cell.angle_gamma   90.00
#
_symmetry.space_group_name_H-M   'P 1'
#
loop_
_entity.id
_entity.type
_entity.pdbx_description
1 polymer ?
#
loop_
_entity_poly.entity_id
_entity_poly.type
_entity_poly.pdbx_seq_one_letter_code
_entity_poly.pdbx_strand_id
1 'polypeptide(L)'
;MEWWRGAVLYQVYPRSFQDSDGDGVGDLKGLIRRLDHIAGLGVDGLWLSPVFASPMKDFGYDVSDYCAIDPLFGTLDDFDTLVAEVHARGLKLIIDQVYAHTSDAHDWFRASRHDRTNARADWYVWADAKADGSPPNNWQSVFGGAAWTWDARRGQYYMHNFLASQPQLNVRNPEVQDALVDVTRFWLDRGVDGFRLDAINFAIHDDALTDNPPDLRPGPRTRPFDFQLHLYNQSQPEIPAFLERLRQLADTYGDRFFVAEVVGAEAEAEMHAFTQGRDRLHSAYGFNYLYARALSAELVAETVARWPGAEGEGWPCWTFSNHDTPRVASRWAAGRDPDAVARLAMLLLMTLRGNVLVYQGEELGLPQAEVPFERLVDPEAIANWPLTLGRDGARTPMPWTAEAPFGGFSDVEPWLPMDPQHLVRAVTVQQADTGSMLALTRRLIALRREWPALRLGRMTVLEATGPRLVFRRDDGEQSLICAFNLGEAALDWPAPPEGRLVTGVNGGEGRAGHLPPLAGQILDLSS
;
A
#
# COMPACT_ATOMS: atom_id res chain seq x y z
N MET A 1 -6.87 16.95 -17.87
CA MET A 1 -7.55 15.90 -17.07
C MET A 1 -6.50 15.36 -16.14
N GLU A 2 -6.76 15.31 -14.85
CA GLU A 2 -5.79 14.86 -13.84
C GLU A 2 -5.40 13.41 -14.10
N TRP A 3 -4.13 13.12 -14.40
CA TRP A 3 -3.70 11.76 -14.77
C TRP A 3 -3.98 10.75 -13.66
N TRP A 4 -3.88 11.19 -12.41
CA TRP A 4 -3.96 10.34 -11.23
C TRP A 4 -5.38 9.88 -10.95
N ARG A 5 -6.40 10.62 -11.36
CA ARG A 5 -7.76 10.33 -10.92
C ARG A 5 -8.28 9.06 -11.56
N GLY A 6 -8.39 8.00 -10.75
CA GLY A 6 -8.70 6.67 -11.25
C GLY A 6 -7.55 6.08 -12.06
N ALA A 7 -6.30 6.37 -11.72
CA ALA A 7 -5.13 5.69 -12.27
C ALA A 7 -4.97 4.29 -11.67
N VAL A 8 -4.33 3.40 -12.42
CA VAL A 8 -3.80 2.12 -11.94
C VAL A 8 -2.29 2.30 -11.72
N LEU A 9 -1.84 2.11 -10.49
CA LEU A 9 -0.43 2.17 -10.11
C LEU A 9 0.08 0.78 -9.75
N TYR A 10 1.32 0.47 -10.11
CA TYR A 10 2.00 -0.77 -9.78
C TYR A 10 2.98 -0.55 -8.62
N GLN A 11 2.74 -1.16 -7.47
CA GLN A 11 3.64 -1.08 -6.33
C GLN A 11 4.84 -2.02 -6.54
N VAL A 12 6.04 -1.43 -6.49
CA VAL A 12 7.33 -2.12 -6.54
C VAL A 12 7.95 -2.08 -5.15
N TYR A 13 8.33 -3.26 -4.65
CA TYR A 13 9.15 -3.44 -3.47
C TYR A 13 10.61 -3.72 -3.89
N PRO A 14 11.51 -2.71 -3.86
CA PRO A 14 12.80 -2.72 -4.56
C PRO A 14 13.63 -3.96 -4.28
N ARG A 15 13.78 -4.32 -2.98
CA ARG A 15 14.57 -5.46 -2.49
C ARG A 15 14.25 -6.79 -3.17
N SER A 16 13.05 -6.92 -3.73
CA SER A 16 12.51 -8.19 -4.24
C SER A 16 12.03 -8.09 -5.68
N PHE A 17 12.35 -7.01 -6.39
CA PHE A 17 11.93 -6.86 -7.78
C PHE A 17 12.96 -7.45 -8.75
N GLN A 18 14.19 -6.96 -8.77
CA GLN A 18 15.27 -7.50 -9.60
C GLN A 18 16.63 -7.08 -9.04
N ASP A 19 17.49 -8.05 -8.74
CA ASP A 19 18.91 -7.83 -8.44
C ASP A 19 19.68 -7.66 -9.76
N SER A 20 20.58 -6.69 -9.81
CA SER A 20 21.34 -6.36 -11.01
C SER A 20 22.86 -6.42 -10.84
N ASP A 21 23.35 -6.56 -9.60
CA ASP A 21 24.78 -6.55 -9.24
C ASP A 21 25.26 -7.81 -8.50
N GLY A 22 24.34 -8.73 -8.15
CA GLY A 22 24.64 -10.05 -7.64
C GLY A 22 24.86 -10.10 -6.13
N ASP A 23 24.28 -9.19 -5.35
CA ASP A 23 24.32 -9.21 -3.89
C ASP A 23 23.11 -9.92 -3.23
N GLY A 24 22.12 -10.34 -4.04
CA GLY A 24 20.91 -11.02 -3.58
C GLY A 24 19.76 -10.09 -3.19
N VAL A 25 19.90 -8.77 -3.39
CA VAL A 25 18.89 -7.75 -3.12
C VAL A 25 18.58 -6.99 -4.41
N GLY A 26 17.29 -6.72 -4.63
CA GLY A 26 16.86 -5.95 -5.79
C GLY A 26 17.20 -4.46 -5.68
N ASP A 27 17.58 -3.86 -6.81
CA ASP A 27 18.15 -2.51 -6.89
C ASP A 27 17.49 -1.65 -8.00
N LEU A 28 17.86 -0.36 -8.06
CA LEU A 28 17.27 0.59 -9.03
C LEU A 28 17.59 0.23 -10.49
N LYS A 29 18.80 -0.27 -10.77
CA LYS A 29 19.19 -0.69 -12.13
C LYS A 29 18.44 -1.95 -12.54
N GLY A 30 18.19 -2.86 -11.61
CA GLY A 30 17.34 -4.03 -11.79
C GLY A 30 15.91 -3.62 -12.13
N LEU A 31 15.34 -2.66 -11.40
CA LEU A 31 14.04 -2.09 -11.74
C LEU A 31 14.03 -1.48 -13.15
N ILE A 32 15.04 -0.69 -13.52
CA ILE A 32 15.17 -0.11 -14.87
C ILE A 32 15.12 -1.22 -15.94
N ARG A 33 15.85 -2.34 -15.75
CA ARG A 33 15.84 -3.49 -16.68
C ARG A 33 14.46 -4.13 -16.86
N ARG A 34 13.53 -3.92 -15.94
CA ARG A 34 12.19 -4.54 -15.91
C ARG A 34 11.06 -3.55 -16.18
N LEU A 35 11.35 -2.27 -16.49
CA LEU A 35 10.33 -1.28 -16.80
C LEU A 35 9.47 -1.65 -18.01
N ASP A 36 10.01 -2.38 -18.99
CA ASP A 36 9.23 -2.85 -20.14
C ASP A 36 8.13 -3.85 -19.73
N HIS A 37 8.36 -4.66 -18.68
CA HIS A 37 7.31 -5.51 -18.12
C HIS A 37 6.18 -4.66 -17.52
N ILE A 38 6.54 -3.68 -16.69
CA ILE A 38 5.57 -2.77 -16.03
C ILE A 38 4.77 -1.99 -17.08
N ALA A 39 5.45 -1.37 -18.05
CA ALA A 39 4.80 -0.66 -19.14
C ALA A 39 3.88 -1.59 -19.95
N GLY A 40 4.33 -2.83 -20.19
CA GLY A 40 3.54 -3.88 -20.84
C GLY A 40 2.31 -4.36 -20.06
N LEU A 41 2.17 -4.02 -18.77
CA LEU A 41 0.91 -4.24 -18.03
C LEU A 41 -0.17 -3.23 -18.42
N GLY A 42 0.22 -2.06 -18.95
CA GLY A 42 -0.68 -0.97 -19.29
C GLY A 42 -1.08 -0.07 -18.12
N VAL A 43 -0.38 -0.18 -16.99
CA VAL A 43 -0.58 0.70 -15.81
C VAL A 43 -0.24 2.16 -16.15
N ASP A 44 -0.75 3.10 -15.35
CA ASP A 44 -0.49 4.54 -15.54
C ASP A 44 0.83 4.98 -14.87
N GLY A 45 1.32 4.21 -13.90
CA GLY A 45 2.58 4.49 -13.20
C GLY A 45 2.96 3.42 -12.18
N LEU A 46 4.04 3.67 -11.45
CA LEU A 46 4.50 2.84 -10.34
C LEU A 46 4.60 3.63 -9.03
N TRP A 47 4.40 2.92 -7.94
CA TRP A 47 4.75 3.34 -6.58
C TRP A 47 6.00 2.58 -6.15
N LEU A 48 7.09 3.29 -5.90
CA LEU A 48 8.33 2.72 -5.38
C LEU A 48 8.32 2.79 -3.84
N SER A 49 8.35 1.63 -3.16
CA SER A 49 8.64 1.55 -1.71
C SER A 49 10.05 2.12 -1.41
N PRO A 50 10.39 2.43 -0.14
CA PRO A 50 11.58 3.21 0.20
C PRO A 50 12.89 2.64 -0.37
N VAL A 51 13.68 3.53 -0.97
CA VAL A 51 15.06 3.29 -1.43
C VAL A 51 16.07 4.24 -0.78
N PHE A 52 15.63 4.97 0.25
CA PHE A 52 16.42 5.97 0.93
C PHE A 52 17.48 5.33 1.82
N ALA A 53 18.55 6.09 2.12
CA ALA A 53 19.58 5.64 3.06
C ALA A 53 18.92 5.17 4.37
N SER A 54 19.23 3.95 4.79
CA SER A 54 18.56 3.29 5.90
C SER A 54 19.43 2.19 6.50
N PRO A 55 19.44 2.00 7.83
CA PRO A 55 20.02 0.80 8.45
C PRO A 55 19.29 -0.50 8.11
N MET A 56 18.14 -0.43 7.42
CA MET A 56 17.32 -1.57 6.99
C MET A 56 16.73 -2.38 8.16
N LYS A 57 16.59 -1.80 9.36
CA LYS A 57 15.97 -2.51 10.49
C LYS A 57 14.47 -2.73 10.27
N ASP A 58 13.83 -1.86 9.48
CA ASP A 58 12.49 -2.05 8.91
C ASP A 58 12.54 -1.93 7.38
N PHE A 59 13.61 -2.45 6.79
CA PHE A 59 13.82 -2.60 5.34
C PHE A 59 13.54 -1.34 4.50
N GLY A 60 14.01 -0.19 4.97
CA GLY A 60 13.92 1.09 4.27
C GLY A 60 12.96 2.09 4.91
N TYR A 61 12.04 1.63 5.77
CA TYR A 61 11.13 2.52 6.50
C TYR A 61 11.81 3.21 7.69
N ASP A 62 12.96 2.73 8.16
CA ASP A 62 13.83 3.45 9.10
C ASP A 62 14.86 4.33 8.35
N VAL A 63 14.43 5.51 7.89
CA VAL A 63 15.23 6.41 7.04
C VAL A 63 16.32 7.17 7.84
N SER A 64 17.59 7.06 7.45
CA SER A 64 18.73 7.79 8.05
C SER A 64 19.16 9.04 7.28
N ASP A 65 18.80 9.15 6.00
CA ASP A 65 18.89 10.38 5.21
C ASP A 65 17.78 10.39 4.14
N TYR A 66 16.86 11.34 4.26
CA TYR A 66 15.71 11.47 3.35
C TYR A 66 16.07 11.87 1.92
N CYS A 67 17.25 12.45 1.69
CA CYS A 67 17.65 12.99 0.39
C CYS A 67 18.79 12.18 -0.25
N ALA A 68 19.08 11.00 0.28
CA ALA A 68 20.07 10.08 -0.25
C ALA A 68 19.42 8.74 -0.61
N ILE A 69 19.92 8.10 -1.67
CA ILE A 69 19.63 6.71 -2.00
C ILE A 69 20.55 5.81 -1.19
N ASP A 70 20.02 4.72 -0.65
CA ASP A 70 20.85 3.74 0.05
C ASP A 70 21.83 3.07 -0.94
N PRO A 71 23.11 2.90 -0.59
CA PRO A 71 24.06 2.21 -1.45
C PRO A 71 23.63 0.79 -1.85
N LEU A 72 22.79 0.13 -1.05
CA LEU A 72 22.19 -1.17 -1.38
C LEU A 72 21.31 -1.13 -2.64
N PHE A 73 20.69 0.01 -2.92
CA PHE A 73 19.80 0.19 -4.08
C PHE A 73 20.46 0.91 -5.26
N GLY A 74 21.64 1.50 -5.04
CA GLY A 74 22.40 2.21 -6.04
C GLY A 74 22.72 3.64 -5.62
N THR A 75 22.60 4.57 -6.57
CA THR A 75 23.00 5.97 -6.38
C THR A 75 21.87 6.93 -6.73
N LEU A 76 22.05 8.21 -6.37
CA LEU A 76 21.11 9.26 -6.77
C LEU A 76 21.06 9.46 -8.30
N ASP A 77 22.17 9.23 -9.00
CA ASP A 77 22.21 9.26 -10.47
C ASP A 77 21.43 8.08 -11.08
N ASP A 78 21.46 6.91 -10.44
CA ASP A 78 20.64 5.77 -10.85
C ASP A 78 19.14 6.07 -10.65
N PHE A 79 18.79 6.80 -9.59
CA PHE A 79 17.43 7.28 -9.39
C PHE A 79 16.99 8.29 -10.46
N ASP A 80 17.83 9.28 -10.78
CA ASP A 80 17.53 10.24 -11.85
C ASP A 80 17.36 9.51 -13.21
N THR A 81 18.16 8.47 -13.44
CA THR A 81 18.03 7.58 -14.61
C THR A 81 16.70 6.82 -14.58
N LEU A 82 16.30 6.29 -13.42
CA LEU A 82 15.00 5.64 -13.25
C LEU A 82 13.85 6.59 -13.59
N VAL A 83 13.86 7.82 -13.07
CA VAL A 83 12.82 8.84 -13.37
C VAL A 83 12.72 9.04 -14.88
N ALA A 84 13.85 9.26 -15.56
CA ALA A 84 13.89 9.47 -17.00
C ALA A 84 13.36 8.25 -17.79
N GLU A 85 13.76 7.04 -17.42
CA GLU A 85 13.36 5.80 -18.10
C GLU A 85 11.88 5.45 -17.86
N VAL A 86 11.33 5.79 -16.70
CA VAL A 86 9.89 5.68 -16.40
C VAL A 86 9.10 6.63 -17.29
N HIS A 87 9.50 7.90 -17.36
CA HIS A 87 8.84 8.90 -18.19
C HIS A 87 8.96 8.60 -19.69
N ALA A 88 10.09 8.06 -20.15
CA ALA A 88 10.29 7.64 -21.53
C ALA A 88 9.28 6.58 -22.00
N ARG A 89 8.71 5.82 -21.07
CA ARG A 89 7.66 4.82 -21.31
C ARG A 89 6.24 5.36 -21.10
N GLY A 90 6.10 6.66 -20.83
CA GLY A 90 4.81 7.29 -20.55
C GLY A 90 4.20 6.91 -19.20
N LEU A 91 5.01 6.33 -18.30
CA LEU A 91 4.62 5.98 -16.94
C LEU A 91 4.87 7.14 -15.98
N LYS A 92 4.18 7.11 -14.85
CA LYS A 92 4.38 8.01 -13.71
C LYS A 92 5.14 7.34 -12.58
N LEU A 93 5.96 8.09 -11.85
CA LEU A 93 6.69 7.60 -10.68
C LEU A 93 6.24 8.34 -9.43
N ILE A 94 5.57 7.63 -8.51
CA ILE A 94 5.45 8.09 -7.13
C ILE A 94 6.38 7.28 -6.24
N ILE A 95 6.91 7.91 -5.19
CA ILE A 95 7.80 7.25 -4.23
C ILE A 95 7.21 7.34 -2.82
N ASP A 96 7.62 6.41 -1.97
CA ASP A 96 7.27 6.47 -0.55
C ASP A 96 7.87 7.70 0.15
N GLN A 97 7.20 8.20 1.18
CA GLN A 97 7.71 9.24 2.08
C GLN A 97 7.30 8.93 3.52
N VAL A 98 8.30 8.79 4.38
CA VAL A 98 8.14 8.34 5.77
C VAL A 98 8.26 9.53 6.72
N TYR A 99 7.16 10.26 6.94
CA TYR A 99 7.19 11.54 7.66
C TYR A 99 6.83 11.47 9.15
N ALA A 100 6.36 10.32 9.63
CA ALA A 100 6.06 10.15 11.05
C ALA A 100 7.33 9.97 11.90
N HIS A 101 8.38 9.37 11.35
CA HIS A 101 9.59 9.02 12.11
C HIS A 101 10.83 8.97 11.21
N THR A 102 12.00 8.98 11.83
CA THR A 102 13.29 8.70 11.16
C THR A 102 13.91 7.44 11.77
N SER A 103 15.02 6.97 11.22
CA SER A 103 15.95 6.08 11.91
C SER A 103 16.60 6.76 13.13
N ASP A 104 16.97 5.97 14.13
CA ASP A 104 17.85 6.38 15.24
C ASP A 104 19.28 6.73 14.80
N ALA A 105 19.64 6.35 13.58
CA ALA A 105 20.88 6.76 12.91
C ALA A 105 20.78 8.13 12.21
N HIS A 106 19.58 8.68 12.03
CA HIS A 106 19.38 9.97 11.36
C HIS A 106 20.08 11.10 12.12
N ASP A 107 20.76 12.01 11.41
CA ASP A 107 21.52 13.10 12.03
C ASP A 107 20.64 14.06 12.85
N TRP A 108 19.35 14.14 12.51
CA TRP A 108 18.36 14.85 13.32
C TRP A 108 18.23 14.22 14.71
N PHE A 109 18.04 12.91 14.81
CA PHE A 109 17.91 12.22 16.10
C PHE A 109 19.22 12.21 16.86
N ARG A 110 20.35 11.97 16.18
CA ARG A 110 21.69 12.01 16.79
C ARG A 110 21.98 13.36 17.45
N ALA A 111 21.57 14.46 16.82
CA ALA A 111 21.64 15.79 17.41
C ALA A 111 20.64 15.95 18.56
N SER A 112 19.36 15.62 18.33
CA SER A 112 18.27 15.77 19.30
C SER A 112 18.53 15.05 20.63
N ARG A 113 19.09 13.83 20.58
CA ARG A 113 19.36 13.00 21.76
C ARG A 113 20.60 13.41 22.55
N HIS A 114 21.38 14.38 22.08
CA HIS A 114 22.63 14.78 22.74
C HIS A 114 22.37 15.39 24.12
N ASP A 115 21.45 16.34 24.19
CA ASP A 115 21.03 17.04 25.41
C ASP A 115 19.61 17.61 25.25
N ARG A 116 19.15 18.40 26.23
CA ARG A 116 17.81 19.01 26.22
C ARG A 116 17.78 20.45 25.65
N THR A 117 18.90 20.95 25.13
CA THR A 117 19.09 22.38 24.80
C THR A 117 19.62 22.65 23.39
N ASN A 118 20.02 21.61 22.66
CA ASN A 118 20.48 21.70 21.29
C ASN A 118 19.36 22.17 20.35
N ALA A 119 19.74 22.65 19.17
CA ALA A 119 18.81 23.22 18.19
C ALA A 119 17.73 22.23 17.70
N ARG A 120 17.91 20.91 17.91
CA ARG A 120 16.94 19.88 17.53
C ARG A 120 16.34 19.17 18.74
N ALA A 121 16.45 19.74 19.95
CA ALA A 121 15.98 19.10 21.18
C ALA A 121 14.49 18.73 21.13
N ASP A 122 13.68 19.56 20.44
CA ASP A 122 12.22 19.40 20.32
C ASP A 122 11.78 18.88 18.94
N TRP A 123 12.71 18.37 18.13
CA TRP A 123 12.40 17.78 16.82
C TRP A 123 11.82 16.36 16.94
N TYR A 124 11.99 15.72 18.09
CA TYR A 124 11.45 14.40 18.42
C TYR A 124 10.61 14.49 19.69
N VAL A 125 9.78 13.47 19.89
CA VAL A 125 8.89 13.41 21.05
C VAL A 125 9.64 12.88 22.26
N TRP A 126 10.02 13.77 23.17
CA TRP A 126 10.72 13.46 24.42
C TRP A 126 9.81 13.70 25.63
N ALA A 127 9.91 12.82 26.63
CA ALA A 127 9.18 12.96 27.88
C ALA A 127 10.02 12.49 29.08
N ASP A 128 9.85 13.13 30.23
CA ASP A 128 10.44 12.64 31.46
C ASP A 128 9.76 11.33 31.90
N ALA A 129 10.49 10.50 32.64
CA ALA A 129 9.91 9.34 33.31
C ALA A 129 8.89 9.78 34.37
N LYS A 130 7.95 8.88 34.70
CA LYS A 130 7.17 9.00 35.94
C LYS A 130 8.09 8.95 37.17
N ALA A 131 7.57 9.34 38.33
CA ALA A 131 8.35 9.38 39.57
C ALA A 131 8.96 8.03 39.99
N ASP A 132 8.37 6.91 39.52
CA ASP A 132 8.86 5.55 39.74
C ASP A 132 9.87 5.08 38.66
N GLY A 133 10.20 5.95 37.70
CA GLY A 133 11.10 5.65 36.58
C GLY A 133 10.41 4.99 35.38
N SER A 134 9.10 4.76 35.42
CA SER A 134 8.36 4.12 34.31
C SER A 134 8.06 5.10 33.14
N PRO A 135 7.69 4.59 31.94
CA PRO A 135 7.26 5.42 30.81
C PRO A 135 6.14 6.41 31.14
N PRO A 136 6.02 7.52 30.39
CA PRO A 136 5.09 8.61 30.69
C PRO A 136 3.61 8.21 30.58
N ASN A 137 3.27 7.22 29.74
CA ASN A 137 1.91 6.73 29.56
C ASN A 137 1.88 5.25 29.10
N ASN A 138 0.69 4.74 28.79
CA ASN A 138 0.45 3.35 28.46
C ASN A 138 0.64 2.98 26.98
N TRP A 139 1.04 3.90 26.11
CA TRP A 139 1.10 3.66 24.67
C TRP A 139 2.01 2.49 24.31
N GLN A 140 1.56 1.66 23.37
CA GLN A 140 2.26 0.47 22.90
C GLN A 140 2.79 0.69 21.49
N SER A 141 3.92 0.07 21.18
CA SER A 141 4.45 0.00 19.82
C SER A 141 3.67 -1.03 19.00
N VAL A 142 3.42 -0.72 17.74
CA VAL A 142 2.90 -1.60 16.70
C VAL A 142 3.72 -2.89 16.63
N PHE A 143 5.06 -2.79 16.72
CA PHE A 143 5.96 -3.95 16.60
C PHE A 143 6.28 -4.64 17.94
N GLY A 144 5.64 -4.21 19.03
CA GLY A 144 5.67 -4.87 20.32
C GLY A 144 6.40 -4.07 21.41
N GLY A 145 5.91 -4.23 22.65
CA GLY A 145 6.41 -3.51 23.81
C GLY A 145 5.87 -2.07 23.93
N ALA A 146 6.41 -1.32 24.89
CA ALA A 146 6.04 0.07 25.11
C ALA A 146 6.48 0.96 23.93
N ALA A 147 5.72 2.01 23.64
CA ALA A 147 6.06 3.02 22.63
C ALA A 147 7.14 4.02 23.11
N TRP A 148 7.91 3.68 24.14
CA TRP A 148 8.84 4.58 24.81
C TRP A 148 10.14 3.87 25.17
N THR A 149 11.26 4.44 24.73
CA THR A 149 12.60 3.94 25.04
C THR A 149 13.41 4.99 25.80
N TRP A 150 14.11 4.57 26.85
CA TRP A 150 14.93 5.45 27.69
C TRP A 150 16.25 5.83 27.01
N ASP A 151 16.60 7.11 27.00
CA ASP A 151 17.93 7.59 26.62
C ASP A 151 18.67 8.17 27.85
N ALA A 152 19.76 7.51 28.22
CA ALA A 152 20.59 7.89 29.36
C ALA A 152 21.28 9.27 29.21
N ARG A 153 21.44 9.79 27.99
CA ARG A 153 22.08 11.10 27.74
C ARG A 153 21.19 12.24 28.19
N ARG A 154 19.90 12.16 27.87
CA ARG A 154 18.90 13.16 28.27
C ARG A 154 18.26 12.85 29.62
N GLY A 155 18.34 11.59 30.07
CA GLY A 155 17.55 11.11 31.20
C GLY A 155 16.06 11.26 30.92
N GLN A 156 15.63 10.89 29.70
CA GLN A 156 14.26 11.01 29.20
C GLN A 156 13.91 9.79 28.36
N TYR A 157 12.61 9.53 28.22
CA TYR A 157 12.08 8.65 27.20
C TYR A 157 11.92 9.39 25.88
N TYR A 158 12.15 8.71 24.75
CA TYR A 158 11.67 9.14 23.44
C TYR A 158 10.57 8.19 22.95
N MET A 159 9.59 8.74 22.24
CA MET A 159 8.49 7.98 21.67
C MET A 159 8.90 7.25 20.38
N HIS A 160 8.32 6.09 20.14
CA HIS A 160 8.34 5.39 18.86
C HIS A 160 7.06 4.54 18.71
N ASN A 161 6.28 4.76 17.64
CA ASN A 161 5.10 3.93 17.35
C ASN A 161 5.50 2.56 16.76
N PHE A 162 6.66 2.46 16.14
CA PHE A 162 7.18 1.25 15.49
C PHE A 162 8.41 0.72 16.26
N LEU A 163 9.52 0.42 15.60
CA LEU A 163 10.74 -0.04 16.27
C LEU A 163 11.31 1.04 17.20
N ALA A 164 12.04 0.63 18.24
CA ALA A 164 12.81 1.56 19.07
C ALA A 164 13.87 2.34 18.27
N SER A 165 14.28 1.81 17.11
CA SER A 165 15.15 2.49 16.14
C SER A 165 14.41 3.42 15.18
N GLN A 166 13.10 3.61 15.34
CA GLN A 166 12.26 4.53 14.57
C GLN A 166 11.71 5.64 15.50
N PRO A 167 12.56 6.50 16.09
CA PRO A 167 12.12 7.59 16.95
C PRO A 167 11.13 8.52 16.24
N GLN A 168 10.03 8.80 16.92
CA GLN A 168 8.91 9.59 16.42
C GLN A 168 9.30 11.07 16.29
N LEU A 169 9.08 11.63 15.10
CA LEU A 169 9.23 13.06 14.88
C LEU A 169 8.12 13.82 15.60
N ASN A 170 8.45 14.99 16.14
CA ASN A 170 7.46 15.93 16.64
C ASN A 170 6.94 16.79 15.48
N VAL A 171 6.03 16.26 14.65
CA VAL A 171 5.51 16.96 13.46
C VAL A 171 4.65 18.18 13.82
N ARG A 172 4.28 18.37 15.10
CA ARG A 172 3.67 19.63 15.57
C ARG A 172 4.67 20.79 15.55
N ASN A 173 5.97 20.51 15.65
CA ASN A 173 7.02 21.52 15.57
C ASN A 173 7.10 22.12 14.15
N PRO A 174 6.92 23.44 13.97
CA PRO A 174 6.98 24.07 12.66
C PRO A 174 8.30 23.85 11.92
N GLU A 175 9.44 23.79 12.62
CA GLU A 175 10.75 23.56 12.00
C GLU A 175 10.87 22.14 11.42
N VAL A 176 10.25 21.15 12.09
CA VAL A 176 10.17 19.78 11.57
C VAL A 176 9.31 19.76 10.31
N GLN A 177 8.16 20.43 10.32
CA GLN A 177 7.32 20.54 9.13
C GLN A 177 8.03 21.24 7.97
N ASP A 178 8.78 22.32 8.24
CA ASP A 178 9.58 23.03 7.23
C ASP A 178 10.62 22.07 6.60
N ALA A 179 11.34 21.32 7.43
CA ALA A 179 12.32 20.34 6.96
C ALA A 179 11.68 19.22 6.11
N LEU A 180 10.50 18.73 6.49
CA LEU A 180 9.77 17.71 5.71
C LEU A 180 9.22 18.27 4.38
N VAL A 181 8.80 19.54 4.36
CA VAL A 181 8.42 20.23 3.11
C VAL A 181 9.64 20.39 2.20
N ASP A 182 10.82 20.67 2.74
CA ASP A 182 12.06 20.75 1.95
C ASP A 182 12.50 19.38 1.41
N VAL A 183 12.34 18.30 2.19
CA VAL A 183 12.52 16.92 1.69
C VAL A 183 11.56 16.63 0.54
N THR A 184 10.28 16.99 0.70
CA THR A 184 9.27 16.83 -0.37
C THR A 184 9.71 17.58 -1.64
N ARG A 185 10.20 18.81 -1.48
CA ARG A 185 10.68 19.66 -2.58
C ARG A 185 11.86 19.02 -3.30
N PHE A 186 12.83 18.50 -2.56
CA PHE A 186 14.03 17.85 -3.13
C PHE A 186 13.65 16.77 -4.15
N TRP A 187 12.70 15.90 -3.83
CA TRP A 187 12.27 14.84 -4.73
C TRP A 187 11.40 15.36 -5.89
N LEU A 188 10.54 16.36 -5.65
CA LEU A 188 9.75 17.00 -6.71
C LEU A 188 10.63 17.71 -7.75
N ASP A 189 11.71 18.37 -7.30
CA ASP A 189 12.71 19.01 -8.17
C ASP A 189 13.45 17.98 -9.05
N ARG A 190 13.49 16.71 -8.63
CA ARG A 190 14.03 15.58 -9.40
C ARG A 190 13.03 14.91 -10.33
N GLY A 191 11.81 15.43 -10.41
CA GLY A 191 10.83 15.01 -11.41
C GLY A 191 9.93 13.85 -10.98
N VAL A 192 9.91 13.45 -9.71
CA VAL A 192 8.88 12.50 -9.25
C VAL A 192 7.48 13.08 -9.46
N ASP A 193 6.53 12.23 -9.82
CA ASP A 193 5.16 12.61 -10.11
C ASP A 193 4.28 12.65 -8.85
N GLY A 194 4.83 12.34 -7.67
CA GLY A 194 4.07 12.35 -6.43
C GLY A 194 4.62 11.44 -5.34
N PHE A 195 3.82 11.23 -4.29
CA PHE A 195 4.22 10.47 -3.11
C PHE A 195 3.10 9.59 -2.57
N ARG A 196 3.49 8.42 -2.04
CA ARG A 196 2.70 7.70 -1.03
C ARG A 196 3.23 8.12 0.33
N LEU A 197 2.38 8.66 1.19
CA LEU A 197 2.74 9.09 2.55
C LEU A 197 2.50 7.94 3.53
N ASP A 198 3.58 7.38 4.05
CA ASP A 198 3.57 6.24 4.97
C ASP A 198 2.90 6.58 6.30
N ALA A 199 1.96 5.72 6.72
CA ALA A 199 1.30 5.75 8.03
C ALA A 199 1.03 7.17 8.55
N ILE A 200 0.55 8.07 7.70
CA ILE A 200 0.65 9.52 7.96
C ILE A 200 -0.23 9.98 9.13
N ASN A 201 -1.24 9.17 9.47
CA ASN A 201 -2.04 9.38 10.66
C ASN A 201 -1.25 9.20 11.97
N PHE A 202 -0.05 8.64 11.95
CA PHE A 202 0.85 8.58 13.11
C PHE A 202 1.72 9.83 13.29
N ALA A 203 1.66 10.82 12.40
CA ALA A 203 2.58 11.96 12.42
C ALA A 203 2.49 12.83 13.69
N ILE A 204 1.29 12.96 14.26
CA ILE A 204 1.03 13.83 15.42
C ILE A 204 0.33 13.00 16.51
N HIS A 205 0.77 13.21 17.76
CA HIS A 205 0.26 12.61 18.99
C HIS A 205 -0.28 13.69 19.92
N ASP A 206 -1.01 13.28 20.96
CA ASP A 206 -1.54 14.13 22.00
C ASP A 206 -0.42 14.67 22.91
N ASP A 207 -0.25 16.00 22.96
CA ASP A 207 0.78 16.66 23.76
C ASP A 207 0.58 16.45 25.27
N ALA A 208 -0.65 16.17 25.72
CA ALA A 208 -0.93 15.84 27.11
C ALA A 208 -0.46 14.42 27.49
N LEU A 209 0.00 13.63 26.51
CA LEU A 209 0.46 12.25 26.66
C LEU A 209 -0.60 11.37 27.34
N THR A 210 -1.88 11.59 27.04
CA THR A 210 -3.02 10.91 27.68
C THR A 210 -2.98 9.41 27.43
N ASP A 211 -3.23 8.61 28.47
CA ASP A 211 -3.36 7.15 28.34
C ASP A 211 -4.50 6.79 27.38
N ASN A 212 -4.24 5.86 26.46
CA ASN A 212 -5.28 5.29 25.61
C ASN A 212 -6.25 4.42 26.43
N PRO A 213 -7.56 4.48 26.17
CA PRO A 213 -8.49 3.55 26.78
C PRO A 213 -8.30 2.12 26.23
N PRO A 214 -8.67 1.08 26.99
CA PRO A 214 -8.59 -0.29 26.52
C PRO A 214 -9.59 -0.55 25.40
N ASP A 215 -9.19 -1.34 24.40
CA ASP A 215 -10.10 -1.84 23.38
C ASP A 215 -10.68 -3.21 23.79
N LEU A 216 -11.94 -3.18 24.23
CA LEU A 216 -12.67 -4.36 24.69
C LEU A 216 -13.47 -5.06 23.57
N ARG A 217 -13.39 -4.56 22.33
CA ARG A 217 -14.07 -5.20 21.19
C ARG A 217 -13.49 -6.60 20.94
N PRO A 218 -14.32 -7.58 20.54
CA PRO A 218 -13.85 -8.91 20.21
C PRO A 218 -13.06 -8.89 18.89
N GLY A 219 -12.03 -9.72 18.79
CA GLY A 219 -11.23 -9.83 17.57
C GLY A 219 -9.90 -10.53 17.84
N PRO A 220 -9.17 -10.92 16.79
CA PRO A 220 -7.81 -11.41 16.97
C PRO A 220 -6.96 -10.30 17.60
N ARG A 221 -6.26 -10.63 18.69
CA ARG A 221 -5.23 -9.80 19.29
C ARG A 221 -3.93 -10.55 19.15
N THR A 222 -3.02 -9.97 18.39
CA THR A 222 -1.72 -10.59 18.09
C THR A 222 -0.59 -9.89 18.83
N ARG A 223 -0.82 -8.64 19.29
CA ARG A 223 0.20 -7.77 19.86
C ARG A 223 -0.39 -6.89 20.97
N PRO A 224 0.43 -6.36 21.91
CA PRO A 224 -0.04 -5.43 22.93
C PRO A 224 -0.73 -4.18 22.38
N PHE A 225 -0.27 -3.68 21.23
CA PHE A 225 -0.89 -2.58 20.49
C PHE A 225 -2.39 -2.78 20.32
N ASP A 226 -2.80 -3.99 19.96
CA ASP A 226 -4.19 -4.30 19.64
C ASP A 226 -5.10 -4.15 20.88
N PHE A 227 -4.60 -4.06 22.11
CA PHE A 227 -5.45 -3.95 23.31
C PHE A 227 -5.91 -2.52 23.63
N GLN A 228 -5.66 -1.55 22.75
CA GLN A 228 -5.95 -0.13 22.99
C GLN A 228 -6.83 0.47 21.90
N LEU A 229 -7.68 1.43 22.28
CA LEU A 229 -8.28 2.37 21.36
C LEU A 229 -7.26 3.49 21.14
N HIS A 230 -6.74 3.61 19.93
CA HIS A 230 -5.65 4.53 19.58
C HIS A 230 -6.15 5.96 19.36
N LEU A 231 -6.52 6.63 20.46
CA LEU A 231 -7.11 7.98 20.41
C LEU A 231 -6.08 9.10 20.62
N TYR A 232 -4.99 8.81 21.33
CA TYR A 232 -4.05 9.84 21.78
C TYR A 232 -2.63 9.65 21.23
N ASN A 233 -2.23 8.41 20.89
CA ASN A 233 -0.89 8.13 20.35
C ASN A 233 -0.75 8.45 18.85
N GLN A 234 -1.85 8.76 18.16
CA GLN A 234 -1.93 9.02 16.72
C GLN A 234 -3.20 9.82 16.39
N SER A 235 -3.41 10.11 15.10
CA SER A 235 -4.67 10.60 14.51
C SER A 235 -5.17 11.94 15.07
N GLN A 236 -4.26 12.81 15.47
CA GLN A 236 -4.60 14.12 16.03
C GLN A 236 -5.13 15.10 14.97
N PRO A 237 -6.04 16.03 15.35
CA PRO A 237 -6.77 16.89 14.42
C PRO A 237 -5.91 17.92 13.67
N GLU A 238 -4.64 18.10 14.03
CA GLU A 238 -3.71 19.01 13.35
C GLU A 238 -3.08 18.42 12.09
N ILE A 239 -3.18 17.10 11.89
CA ILE A 239 -2.58 16.42 10.72
C ILE A 239 -3.07 17.03 9.39
N PRO A 240 -4.38 17.27 9.16
CA PRO A 240 -4.85 17.91 7.93
C PRO A 240 -4.18 19.25 7.62
N ALA A 241 -3.88 20.08 8.63
CA ALA A 241 -3.21 21.37 8.41
C ALA A 241 -1.77 21.19 7.93
N PHE A 242 -1.06 20.16 8.41
CA PHE A 242 0.25 19.79 7.86
C PHE A 242 0.14 19.27 6.42
N LEU A 243 -0.86 18.44 6.13
CA LEU A 243 -1.10 17.92 4.78
C LEU A 243 -1.44 19.04 3.78
N GLU A 244 -2.14 20.08 4.21
CA GLU A 244 -2.42 21.29 3.40
C GLU A 244 -1.11 21.98 2.98
N ARG A 245 -0.07 21.99 3.82
CA ARG A 245 1.26 22.52 3.46
C ARG A 245 1.94 21.70 2.37
N LEU A 246 1.89 20.37 2.49
CA LEU A 246 2.41 19.46 1.47
C LEU A 246 1.64 19.62 0.17
N ARG A 247 0.32 19.80 0.24
CA ARG A 247 -0.52 20.02 -0.93
C ARG A 247 -0.22 21.35 -1.63
N GLN A 248 -0.06 22.43 -0.88
CA GLN A 248 0.34 23.74 -1.42
C GLN A 248 1.67 23.65 -2.17
N LEU A 249 2.63 22.87 -1.66
CA LEU A 249 3.87 22.60 -2.39
C LEU A 249 3.58 21.84 -3.69
N ALA A 250 2.80 20.75 -3.64
CA ALA A 250 2.48 19.93 -4.80
C ALA A 250 1.84 20.75 -5.93
N ASP A 251 0.94 21.68 -5.60
CA ASP A 251 0.26 22.55 -6.56
C ASP A 251 1.24 23.46 -7.34
N THR A 252 2.43 23.74 -6.81
CA THR A 252 3.48 24.49 -7.53
C THR A 252 4.19 23.68 -8.61
N TYR A 253 4.03 22.35 -8.62
CA TYR A 253 4.64 21.43 -9.59
C TYR A 253 3.63 20.86 -10.62
N GLY A 254 2.39 21.39 -10.65
CA GLY A 254 1.35 20.95 -11.58
C GLY A 254 0.71 19.62 -11.18
N ASP A 255 0.51 18.72 -12.14
CA ASP A 255 -0.22 17.46 -11.94
C ASP A 255 0.60 16.43 -11.14
N ARG A 256 0.73 16.64 -9.82
CA ARG A 256 1.32 15.70 -8.87
C ARG A 256 0.26 14.88 -8.14
N PHE A 257 0.62 13.70 -7.67
CA PHE A 257 -0.31 12.79 -6.99
C PHE A 257 0.19 12.39 -5.60
N PHE A 258 -0.53 12.81 -4.57
CA PHE A 258 -0.19 12.49 -3.18
C PHE A 258 -1.29 11.60 -2.62
N VAL A 259 -0.92 10.43 -2.14
CA VAL A 259 -1.83 9.45 -1.54
C VAL A 259 -1.38 9.12 -0.13
N ALA A 260 -2.29 9.23 0.85
CA ALA A 260 -2.00 8.78 2.21
C ALA A 260 -2.24 7.29 2.37
N GLU A 261 -1.36 6.63 3.11
CA GLU A 261 -1.75 5.43 3.84
C GLU A 261 -2.35 5.81 5.20
N VAL A 262 -3.49 5.21 5.52
CA VAL A 262 -4.19 5.43 6.79
C VAL A 262 -4.52 4.09 7.44
N VAL A 263 -3.98 3.87 8.65
CA VAL A 263 -4.09 2.58 9.36
C VAL A 263 -4.87 2.74 10.66
N GLY A 264 -5.81 1.85 10.92
CA GLY A 264 -6.51 1.79 12.21
C GLY A 264 -8.03 1.67 12.07
N ALA A 265 -8.71 1.62 13.21
CA ALA A 265 -10.16 1.43 13.26
C ALA A 265 -10.96 2.62 12.70
N GLU A 266 -10.41 3.83 12.80
CA GLU A 266 -11.02 5.07 12.34
C GLU A 266 -10.49 5.54 10.97
N ALA A 267 -9.76 4.67 10.26
CA ALA A 267 -9.07 5.02 9.02
C ALA A 267 -10.00 5.66 7.97
N GLU A 268 -11.27 5.24 7.91
CA GLU A 268 -12.23 5.83 7.00
C GLU A 268 -12.46 7.33 7.23
N ALA A 269 -12.73 7.71 8.48
CA ALA A 269 -13.00 9.10 8.84
C ALA A 269 -11.76 9.97 8.62
N GLU A 270 -10.58 9.41 8.92
CA GLU A 270 -9.29 10.05 8.68
C GLU A 270 -8.99 10.21 7.19
N MET A 271 -9.25 9.20 6.36
CA MET A 271 -9.11 9.28 4.91
C MET A 271 -9.94 10.43 4.35
N HIS A 272 -11.22 10.53 4.74
CA HIS A 272 -12.05 11.67 4.36
C HIS A 272 -11.47 12.99 4.84
N ALA A 273 -11.04 13.08 6.11
CA ALA A 273 -10.42 14.30 6.64
C ALA A 273 -9.16 14.69 5.85
N PHE A 274 -8.35 13.73 5.40
CA PHE A 274 -7.10 13.99 4.67
C PHE A 274 -7.31 14.34 3.19
N THR A 275 -8.47 14.03 2.62
CA THR A 275 -8.76 14.27 1.20
C THR A 275 -9.90 15.25 0.94
N GLN A 276 -10.56 15.76 1.99
CA GLN A 276 -11.71 16.65 1.85
C GLN A 276 -11.32 17.96 1.15
N GLY A 277 -12.20 18.41 0.26
CA GLY A 277 -12.04 19.68 -0.46
C GLY A 277 -11.02 19.59 -1.59
N ARG A 278 -10.38 20.72 -1.91
CA ARG A 278 -9.36 20.80 -2.97
C ARG A 278 -7.96 21.10 -2.45
N ASP A 279 -7.83 21.49 -1.19
CA ASP A 279 -6.58 21.99 -0.61
C ASP A 279 -5.83 20.92 0.21
N ARG A 280 -6.37 19.70 0.27
CA ARG A 280 -5.78 18.55 0.98
C ARG A 280 -5.25 17.49 0.00
N LEU A 281 -4.91 16.30 0.47
CA LEU A 281 -4.33 15.25 -0.37
C LEU A 281 -5.30 14.82 -1.49
N HIS A 282 -4.71 14.30 -2.57
CA HIS A 282 -5.46 13.89 -3.75
C HIS A 282 -6.27 12.62 -3.48
N SER A 283 -5.70 11.70 -2.70
CA SER A 283 -6.33 10.42 -2.37
C SER A 283 -5.78 9.86 -1.06
N ALA A 284 -6.41 8.78 -0.60
CA ALA A 284 -5.95 7.98 0.51
C ALA A 284 -6.40 6.53 0.31
N TYR A 285 -5.64 5.58 0.83
CA TYR A 285 -6.06 4.18 0.98
C TYR A 285 -5.95 3.76 2.45
N GLY A 286 -6.81 2.82 2.82
CA GLY A 286 -6.81 2.20 4.14
C GLY A 286 -6.83 0.68 4.04
N PHE A 287 -6.98 0.02 5.19
CA PHE A 287 -6.81 -1.43 5.31
C PHE A 287 -8.11 -2.23 5.28
N ASN A 288 -9.25 -1.63 4.88
CA ASN A 288 -10.55 -2.32 4.81
C ASN A 288 -10.46 -3.67 4.07
N TYR A 289 -9.79 -3.71 2.91
CA TYR A 289 -9.58 -4.95 2.14
C TYR A 289 -8.32 -5.73 2.56
N LEU A 290 -7.29 -5.03 3.04
CA LEU A 290 -6.01 -5.63 3.42
C LEU A 290 -6.12 -6.46 4.71
N TYR A 291 -6.92 -6.01 5.69
CA TYR A 291 -7.22 -6.75 6.91
C TYR A 291 -8.37 -7.75 6.78
N ALA A 292 -9.13 -7.69 5.68
CA ALA A 292 -10.19 -8.66 5.43
C ALA A 292 -9.61 -10.06 5.22
N ARG A 293 -10.00 -11.01 6.08
CA ARG A 293 -9.67 -12.43 5.96
C ARG A 293 -10.41 -13.11 4.80
N ALA A 294 -11.54 -12.57 4.39
CA ALA A 294 -12.30 -13.04 3.25
C ALA A 294 -12.98 -11.86 2.57
N LEU A 295 -13.16 -11.97 1.26
CA LEU A 295 -13.99 -11.06 0.49
C LEU A 295 -15.45 -11.45 0.62
N SER A 296 -16.31 -10.51 0.97
CA SER A 296 -17.77 -10.67 0.95
C SER A 296 -18.44 -9.54 0.17
N ALA A 297 -19.68 -9.77 -0.27
CA ALA A 297 -20.45 -8.79 -1.02
C ALA A 297 -20.77 -7.58 -0.13
N GLU A 298 -21.07 -7.85 1.14
CA GLU A 298 -21.37 -6.86 2.18
C GLU A 298 -20.16 -5.97 2.45
N LEU A 299 -18.95 -6.53 2.58
CA LEU A 299 -17.72 -5.75 2.76
C LEU A 299 -17.52 -4.76 1.61
N VAL A 300 -17.71 -5.20 0.36
CA VAL A 300 -17.59 -4.31 -0.79
C VAL A 300 -18.66 -3.24 -0.74
N ALA A 301 -19.92 -3.61 -0.50
CA ALA A 301 -21.03 -2.67 -0.44
C ALA A 301 -20.87 -1.61 0.64
N GLU A 302 -20.47 -2.01 1.85
CA GLU A 302 -20.22 -1.10 2.97
C GLU A 302 -19.04 -0.17 2.70
N THR A 303 -17.95 -0.70 2.12
CA THR A 303 -16.76 0.10 1.81
C THR A 303 -17.07 1.15 0.76
N VAL A 304 -17.76 0.80 -0.33
CA VAL A 304 -18.07 1.77 -1.40
C VAL A 304 -19.19 2.73 -1.02
N ALA A 305 -20.11 2.35 -0.14
CA ALA A 305 -21.17 3.23 0.36
C ALA A 305 -20.62 4.41 1.18
N ARG A 306 -19.40 4.29 1.72
CA ARG A 306 -18.70 5.39 2.42
C ARG A 306 -18.08 6.41 1.45
N TRP A 307 -17.96 6.06 0.17
CA TRP A 307 -17.47 6.95 -0.91
C TRP A 307 -18.54 7.18 -1.99
N PRO A 308 -19.71 7.76 -1.65
CA PRO A 308 -20.81 7.98 -2.59
C PRO A 308 -20.44 8.92 -3.75
N GLY A 309 -19.32 9.64 -3.68
CA GLY A 309 -18.90 10.61 -4.67
C GLY A 309 -19.55 11.96 -4.50
N ALA A 310 -19.79 12.36 -3.26
CA ALA A 310 -20.28 13.69 -2.93
C ALA A 310 -19.24 14.76 -3.34
N GLU A 311 -19.71 15.98 -3.61
CA GLU A 311 -18.83 17.10 -3.94
C GLU A 311 -17.88 17.39 -2.76
N GLY A 312 -16.57 17.43 -3.05
CA GLY A 312 -15.55 17.69 -2.02
C GLY A 312 -15.23 16.52 -1.09
N GLU A 313 -15.74 15.30 -1.33
CA GLU A 313 -15.45 14.09 -0.55
C GLU A 313 -13.96 13.67 -0.57
N GLY A 314 -13.25 14.05 -1.64
CA GLY A 314 -11.94 13.49 -1.99
C GLY A 314 -12.09 12.35 -3.00
N TRP A 315 -11.08 11.48 -3.06
CA TRP A 315 -11.07 10.36 -4.00
C TRP A 315 -10.44 9.11 -3.36
N PRO A 316 -11.13 7.96 -3.37
CA PRO A 316 -10.60 6.76 -2.72
C PRO A 316 -9.53 6.07 -3.56
N CYS A 317 -8.65 5.34 -2.89
CA CYS A 317 -7.68 4.44 -3.48
C CYS A 317 -7.81 3.04 -2.88
N TRP A 318 -7.75 2.02 -3.73
CA TRP A 318 -7.98 0.63 -3.36
C TRP A 318 -6.78 -0.25 -3.67
N THR A 319 -6.52 -1.17 -2.76
CA THR A 319 -5.56 -2.24 -2.94
C THR A 319 -6.05 -3.50 -2.25
N PHE A 320 -5.76 -4.66 -2.86
CA PHE A 320 -6.01 -5.97 -2.26
C PHE A 320 -4.74 -6.65 -1.78
N SER A 321 -3.57 -6.20 -2.19
CA SER A 321 -2.27 -6.71 -1.75
C SER A 321 -1.28 -5.56 -1.63
N ASN A 322 -0.38 -5.63 -0.66
CA ASN A 322 0.77 -4.73 -0.56
C ASN A 322 1.92 -5.46 0.15
N HIS A 323 3.00 -4.75 0.40
CA HIS A 323 4.17 -5.28 1.11
C HIS A 323 3.96 -5.54 2.62
N ASP A 324 2.78 -5.25 3.19
CA ASP A 324 2.48 -5.43 4.63
C ASP A 324 1.44 -6.52 4.92
N THR A 325 0.83 -7.11 3.90
CA THR A 325 -0.24 -8.09 4.10
C THR A 325 -0.03 -9.34 3.26
N PRO A 326 -0.51 -10.51 3.73
CA PRO A 326 -0.42 -11.74 2.94
C PRO A 326 -1.09 -11.57 1.57
N ARG A 327 -0.49 -12.09 0.49
CA ARG A 327 -0.99 -11.94 -0.88
C ARG A 327 -2.45 -12.39 -1.02
N VAL A 328 -3.27 -11.60 -1.75
CA VAL A 328 -4.72 -11.81 -1.86
C VAL A 328 -5.10 -13.22 -2.34
N ALA A 329 -4.31 -13.79 -3.26
CA ALA A 329 -4.54 -15.10 -3.85
C ALA A 329 -4.60 -16.21 -2.78
N SER A 330 -3.80 -16.10 -1.71
CA SER A 330 -3.87 -17.02 -0.57
C SER A 330 -4.79 -16.51 0.52
N ARG A 331 -4.74 -15.20 0.85
CA ARG A 331 -5.49 -14.60 1.96
C ARG A 331 -6.99 -14.83 1.83
N TRP A 332 -7.54 -14.69 0.62
CA TRP A 332 -8.96 -14.87 0.36
C TRP A 332 -9.33 -16.24 -0.20
N ALA A 333 -8.37 -17.12 -0.50
CA ALA A 333 -8.69 -18.47 -0.96
C ALA A 333 -9.47 -19.25 0.08
N ALA A 334 -9.02 -19.25 1.34
CA ALA A 334 -9.68 -19.96 2.44
C ALA A 334 -10.00 -21.44 2.10
N GLY A 335 -9.07 -22.11 1.40
CA GLY A 335 -9.22 -23.51 0.95
C GLY A 335 -9.83 -23.69 -0.44
N ARG A 336 -10.25 -22.60 -1.09
CA ARG A 336 -10.72 -22.57 -2.50
C ARG A 336 -9.54 -22.44 -3.46
N ASP A 337 -9.82 -22.55 -4.76
CA ASP A 337 -8.83 -22.39 -5.82
C ASP A 337 -8.23 -20.96 -5.82
N PRO A 338 -6.92 -20.80 -5.50
CA PRO A 338 -6.27 -19.49 -5.49
C PRO A 338 -6.22 -18.82 -6.87
N ASP A 339 -6.25 -19.59 -7.97
CA ASP A 339 -6.22 -19.02 -9.32
C ASP A 339 -7.56 -18.36 -9.67
N ALA A 340 -8.66 -19.06 -9.38
CA ALA A 340 -9.99 -18.50 -9.52
C ALA A 340 -10.16 -17.24 -8.65
N VAL A 341 -9.66 -17.27 -7.41
CA VAL A 341 -9.69 -16.11 -6.48
C VAL A 341 -8.88 -14.94 -7.03
N ALA A 342 -7.66 -15.16 -7.51
CA ALA A 342 -6.82 -14.10 -8.08
C ALA A 342 -7.49 -13.43 -9.29
N ARG A 343 -8.06 -14.23 -10.20
CA ARG A 343 -8.78 -13.73 -11.39
C ARG A 343 -10.00 -12.89 -11.01
N LEU A 344 -10.81 -13.38 -10.06
CA LEU A 344 -11.98 -12.67 -9.56
C LEU A 344 -11.59 -11.36 -8.85
N ALA A 345 -10.56 -11.41 -8.01
CA ALA A 345 -10.05 -10.25 -7.28
C ALA A 345 -9.54 -9.17 -8.23
N MET A 346 -8.78 -9.53 -9.27
CA MET A 346 -8.31 -8.56 -10.27
C MET A 346 -9.46 -7.93 -11.05
N LEU A 347 -10.48 -8.70 -11.47
CA LEU A 347 -11.66 -8.15 -12.12
C LEU A 347 -12.41 -7.18 -11.20
N LEU A 348 -12.61 -7.56 -9.93
CA LEU A 348 -13.27 -6.69 -8.97
C LEU A 348 -12.47 -5.40 -8.74
N LEU A 349 -11.16 -5.50 -8.47
CA LEU A 349 -10.29 -4.36 -8.22
C LEU A 349 -10.33 -3.34 -9.39
N MET A 350 -10.31 -3.83 -10.63
CA MET A 350 -10.37 -2.98 -11.83
C MET A 350 -11.75 -2.33 -12.06
N THR A 351 -12.79 -2.77 -11.38
CA THR A 351 -14.17 -2.26 -11.53
C THR A 351 -14.66 -1.44 -10.35
N LEU A 352 -13.88 -1.29 -9.27
CA LEU A 352 -14.18 -0.36 -8.17
C LEU A 352 -14.00 1.10 -8.61
N ARG A 353 -14.81 2.02 -8.04
CA ARG A 353 -14.63 3.46 -8.20
C ARG A 353 -13.48 3.92 -7.30
N GLY A 354 -12.40 4.42 -7.91
CA GLY A 354 -11.23 4.91 -7.19
C GLY A 354 -9.95 4.68 -7.97
N ASN A 355 -8.83 5.09 -7.37
CA ASN A 355 -7.50 4.63 -7.77
C ASN A 355 -7.30 3.15 -7.46
N VAL A 356 -6.43 2.50 -8.22
CA VAL A 356 -6.09 1.09 -8.01
C VAL A 356 -4.58 0.98 -7.78
N LEU A 357 -4.17 0.28 -6.73
CA LEU A 357 -2.78 -0.15 -6.55
C LEU A 357 -2.74 -1.67 -6.75
N VAL A 358 -1.89 -2.12 -7.67
CA VAL A 358 -1.59 -3.53 -7.92
C VAL A 358 -0.21 -3.81 -7.34
N TYR A 359 -0.08 -4.81 -6.48
CA TYR A 359 1.22 -5.16 -5.89
C TYR A 359 2.02 -6.11 -6.78
N GLN A 360 3.35 -5.99 -6.77
CA GLN A 360 4.20 -6.87 -7.58
C GLN A 360 3.92 -8.36 -7.36
N GLY A 361 3.64 -9.09 -8.44
CA GLY A 361 3.27 -10.50 -8.45
C GLY A 361 1.76 -10.75 -8.34
N GLU A 362 0.94 -9.76 -7.99
CA GLU A 362 -0.52 -9.89 -8.04
C GLU A 362 -1.02 -10.06 -9.48
N GLU A 363 -0.34 -9.46 -10.46
CA GLU A 363 -0.61 -9.65 -11.89
C GLU A 363 -0.35 -11.08 -12.38
N LEU A 364 0.47 -11.82 -11.65
CA LEU A 364 0.81 -13.23 -11.89
C LEU A 364 -0.05 -14.18 -11.05
N GLY A 365 -0.87 -13.65 -10.14
CA GLY A 365 -1.60 -14.46 -9.17
C GLY A 365 -0.67 -15.24 -8.25
N LEU A 366 0.43 -14.62 -7.78
CA LEU A 366 1.34 -15.27 -6.85
C LEU A 366 0.63 -15.55 -5.52
N PRO A 367 0.67 -16.80 -5.00
CA PRO A 367 0.23 -17.11 -3.65
C PRO A 367 1.19 -16.50 -2.62
N GLN A 368 0.72 -16.35 -1.39
CA GLN A 368 1.58 -16.04 -0.24
C GLN A 368 2.70 -17.09 -0.15
N ALA A 369 3.95 -16.65 -0.12
CA ALA A 369 5.08 -17.56 0.00
C ALA A 369 5.23 -18.10 1.43
N GLU A 370 5.76 -19.31 1.56
CA GLU A 370 6.13 -19.89 2.84
C GLU A 370 7.60 -19.58 3.17
N VAL A 371 7.82 -18.69 4.14
CA VAL A 371 9.17 -18.37 4.64
C VAL A 371 9.42 -19.18 5.92
N PRO A 372 10.41 -20.07 5.94
CA PRO A 372 10.69 -20.89 7.13
C PRO A 372 11.21 -20.01 8.27
N PHE A 373 11.00 -20.45 9.52
CA PHE A 373 11.30 -19.67 10.72
C PHE A 373 12.75 -19.15 10.76
N GLU A 374 13.72 -19.99 10.39
CA GLU A 374 15.14 -19.65 10.32
C GLU A 374 15.50 -18.64 9.22
N ARG A 375 14.56 -18.31 8.34
CA ARG A 375 14.70 -17.31 7.27
C ARG A 375 13.82 -16.08 7.49
N LEU A 376 13.07 -16.00 8.59
CA LEU A 376 12.33 -14.79 8.94
C LEU A 376 13.30 -13.65 9.22
N VAL A 377 13.01 -12.50 8.64
CA VAL A 377 13.80 -11.27 8.80
C VAL A 377 12.91 -10.11 9.27
N ASP A 378 11.59 -10.18 9.07
CA ASP A 378 10.65 -9.17 9.56
C ASP A 378 10.62 -9.09 11.10
N PRO A 379 11.03 -7.95 11.69
CA PRO A 379 11.06 -7.80 13.14
C PRO A 379 9.66 -7.94 13.76
N GLU A 380 8.60 -7.56 13.05
CA GLU A 380 7.21 -7.72 13.51
C GLU A 380 6.85 -9.19 13.68
N ALA A 381 7.23 -10.00 12.69
CA ALA A 381 7.04 -11.44 12.68
C ALA A 381 7.80 -12.11 13.82
N ILE A 382 9.08 -11.76 13.96
CA ILE A 382 9.98 -12.35 14.96
C ILE A 382 9.49 -12.04 16.38
N ALA A 383 9.04 -10.82 16.64
CA ALA A 383 8.57 -10.40 17.96
C ALA A 383 7.26 -11.08 18.38
N ASN A 384 6.40 -11.44 17.42
CA ASN A 384 5.04 -11.90 17.69
C ASN A 384 4.75 -13.33 17.18
N TRP A 385 5.79 -14.09 16.84
CA TRP A 385 5.67 -15.48 16.40
C TRP A 385 5.08 -16.38 17.51
N PRO A 386 4.18 -17.35 17.19
CA PRO A 386 3.61 -17.67 15.88
C PRO A 386 2.25 -17.00 15.61
N LEU A 387 1.90 -15.94 16.34
CA LEU A 387 0.58 -15.31 16.26
C LEU A 387 0.38 -14.47 14.98
N THR A 388 1.48 -14.09 14.34
CA THR A 388 1.54 -13.46 13.02
C THR A 388 2.51 -14.26 12.13
N LEU A 389 2.19 -14.37 10.84
CA LEU A 389 3.13 -14.89 9.83
C LEU A 389 4.13 -13.81 9.37
N GLY A 390 3.95 -12.56 9.82
CA GLY A 390 4.73 -11.44 9.35
C GLY A 390 4.45 -11.04 7.92
N ARG A 391 5.34 -10.23 7.38
CA ARG A 391 5.24 -9.63 6.04
C ARG A 391 6.16 -10.31 5.02
N ASP A 392 7.13 -11.11 5.47
CA ASP A 392 8.17 -11.73 4.63
C ASP A 392 7.60 -12.54 3.45
N GLY A 393 6.55 -13.33 3.65
CA GLY A 393 5.98 -14.14 2.57
C GLY A 393 5.32 -13.34 1.43
N ALA A 394 5.01 -12.05 1.65
CA ALA A 394 4.59 -11.14 0.58
C ALA A 394 5.78 -10.44 -0.09
N ARG A 395 6.96 -10.49 0.53
CA ARG A 395 8.18 -9.80 0.13
C ARG A 395 9.21 -10.72 -0.54
N THR A 396 8.88 -11.96 -0.85
CA THR A 396 9.79 -12.87 -1.58
C THR A 396 10.09 -12.34 -2.99
N PRO A 397 11.23 -12.74 -3.60
CA PRO A 397 11.66 -12.24 -4.91
C PRO A 397 10.67 -12.52 -6.05
N MET A 398 10.62 -11.63 -7.04
CA MET A 398 9.81 -11.81 -8.26
C MET A 398 10.33 -12.97 -9.13
N PRO A 399 9.45 -13.88 -9.59
CA PRO A 399 9.83 -14.97 -10.49
C PRO A 399 9.81 -14.48 -11.95
N TRP A 400 10.96 -14.08 -12.50
CA TRP A 400 11.05 -13.66 -13.90
C TRP A 400 11.03 -14.83 -14.88
N THR A 401 11.75 -15.91 -14.56
CA THR A 401 11.85 -17.12 -15.37
C THR A 401 11.67 -18.36 -14.50
N ALA A 402 11.31 -19.50 -15.08
CA ALA A 402 11.15 -20.74 -14.31
C ALA A 402 12.45 -21.54 -14.21
N GLU A 403 13.35 -21.40 -15.18
CA GLU A 403 14.51 -22.27 -15.37
C GLU A 403 15.80 -21.69 -14.80
N ALA A 404 15.90 -20.35 -14.66
CA ALA A 404 17.10 -19.73 -14.13
C ALA A 404 17.18 -19.89 -12.59
N PRO A 405 18.40 -19.87 -12.02
CA PRO A 405 18.60 -19.78 -10.58
C PRO A 405 17.73 -18.67 -9.97
N PHE A 406 17.09 -18.97 -8.85
CA PHE A 406 16.25 -18.03 -8.10
C PHE A 406 15.19 -17.32 -8.97
N GLY A 407 14.67 -18.01 -9.99
CA GLY A 407 13.67 -17.47 -10.91
C GLY A 407 14.18 -16.33 -11.79
N GLY A 408 15.49 -16.19 -12.00
CA GLY A 408 16.08 -15.09 -12.76
C GLY A 408 16.03 -13.74 -12.04
N PHE A 409 15.74 -13.74 -10.73
CA PHE A 409 15.82 -12.55 -9.88
C PHE A 409 17.27 -12.15 -9.58
N SER A 410 18.14 -13.13 -9.27
CA SER A 410 19.55 -12.94 -8.92
C SER A 410 20.37 -14.16 -9.39
N ASP A 411 21.68 -13.99 -9.51
CA ASP A 411 22.64 -15.07 -9.72
C ASP A 411 23.15 -15.69 -8.40
N VAL A 412 22.81 -15.09 -7.25
CA VAL A 412 23.17 -15.55 -5.90
C VAL A 412 21.92 -15.78 -5.04
N GLU A 413 22.09 -16.41 -3.87
CA GLU A 413 21.00 -16.63 -2.91
C GLU A 413 20.35 -15.29 -2.52
N PRO A 414 19.05 -15.10 -2.79
CA PRO A 414 18.38 -13.86 -2.46
C PRO A 414 18.18 -13.68 -0.96
N TRP A 415 17.99 -12.43 -0.54
CA TRP A 415 17.78 -12.08 0.86
C TRP A 415 16.58 -12.81 1.50
N LEU A 416 15.52 -13.07 0.72
CA LEU A 416 14.41 -13.97 1.07
C LEU A 416 14.31 -15.12 0.06
N PRO A 417 13.94 -16.34 0.48
CA PRO A 417 13.92 -17.48 -0.42
C PRO A 417 12.91 -17.30 -1.56
N MET A 418 13.30 -17.75 -2.76
CA MET A 418 12.38 -17.90 -3.89
C MET A 418 11.42 -19.06 -3.61
N ASP A 419 10.11 -18.81 -3.69
CA ASP A 419 9.11 -19.84 -3.47
C ASP A 419 8.97 -20.75 -4.71
N PRO A 420 9.05 -22.08 -4.60
CA PRO A 420 8.85 -22.99 -5.72
C PRO A 420 7.47 -22.84 -6.41
N GLN A 421 6.43 -22.45 -5.68
CA GLN A 421 5.10 -22.17 -6.22
C GLN A 421 5.08 -20.91 -7.10
N HIS A 422 6.05 -20.00 -6.92
CA HIS A 422 6.19 -18.80 -7.73
C HIS A 422 6.88 -19.10 -9.07
N LEU A 423 7.82 -20.06 -9.11
CA LEU A 423 8.55 -20.43 -10.34
C LEU A 423 7.62 -20.96 -11.44
N VAL A 424 6.63 -21.78 -11.09
CA VAL A 424 5.64 -22.28 -12.07
C VAL A 424 4.69 -21.20 -12.58
N ARG A 425 4.73 -20.01 -11.97
CA ARG A 425 3.95 -18.80 -12.32
C ARG A 425 4.82 -17.69 -12.87
N ALA A 426 6.09 -17.96 -13.17
CA ALA A 426 7.06 -16.96 -13.59
C ALA A 426 6.59 -16.15 -14.81
N VAL A 427 7.10 -14.93 -14.95
CA VAL A 427 6.71 -14.01 -16.03
C VAL A 427 6.84 -14.66 -17.40
N THR A 428 7.96 -15.33 -17.70
CA THR A 428 8.14 -16.00 -19.00
C THR A 428 7.15 -17.13 -19.25
N VAL A 429 6.75 -17.87 -18.22
CA VAL A 429 5.76 -18.95 -18.33
C VAL A 429 4.40 -18.38 -18.70
N GLN A 430 3.96 -17.33 -18.00
CA GLN A 430 2.65 -16.72 -18.25
C GLN A 430 2.61 -15.86 -19.51
N GLN A 431 3.73 -15.26 -19.92
CA GLN A 431 3.80 -14.41 -21.10
C GLN A 431 3.52 -15.19 -22.40
N ALA A 432 3.83 -16.49 -22.44
CA ALA A 432 3.53 -17.36 -23.57
C ALA A 432 2.07 -17.83 -23.63
N ASP A 433 1.35 -17.78 -22.50
CA ASP A 433 -0.04 -18.26 -22.39
C ASP A 433 -1.04 -17.10 -22.40
N THR A 434 -1.85 -17.01 -23.46
CA THR A 434 -2.91 -16.01 -23.60
C THR A 434 -4.05 -16.17 -22.58
N GLY A 435 -4.19 -17.37 -22.00
CA GLY A 435 -5.14 -17.69 -20.95
C GLY A 435 -4.67 -17.32 -19.54
N SER A 436 -3.39 -16.95 -19.36
CA SER A 436 -2.75 -16.72 -18.06
C SER A 436 -3.34 -15.57 -17.24
N MET A 437 -2.96 -15.51 -15.96
CA MET A 437 -3.30 -14.39 -15.08
C MET A 437 -2.66 -13.09 -15.57
N LEU A 438 -1.42 -13.14 -16.04
CA LEU A 438 -0.73 -11.98 -16.63
C LEU A 438 -1.49 -11.42 -17.84
N ALA A 439 -1.93 -12.30 -18.76
CA ALA A 439 -2.71 -11.90 -19.92
C ALA A 439 -4.08 -11.33 -19.51
N LEU A 440 -4.73 -11.90 -18.49
CA LEU A 440 -5.97 -11.36 -17.94
C LEU A 440 -5.76 -9.96 -17.35
N THR A 441 -4.75 -9.78 -16.50
CA THR A 441 -4.45 -8.48 -15.86
C THR A 441 -4.25 -7.38 -16.92
N ARG A 442 -3.44 -7.65 -17.95
CA ARG A 442 -3.26 -6.74 -19.09
C ARG A 442 -4.57 -6.35 -19.77
N ARG A 443 -5.44 -7.34 -20.05
CA ARG A 443 -6.75 -7.10 -20.66
C ARG A 443 -7.66 -6.26 -19.76
N LEU A 444 -7.67 -6.51 -18.45
CA LEU A 444 -8.53 -5.80 -17.51
C LEU A 444 -8.07 -4.35 -17.29
N ILE A 445 -6.75 -4.10 -17.25
CA ILE A 445 -6.22 -2.73 -17.18
C ILE A 445 -6.54 -1.97 -18.47
N ALA A 446 -6.36 -2.60 -19.64
CA ALA A 446 -6.73 -2.01 -20.93
C ALA A 446 -8.24 -1.70 -21.02
N LEU A 447 -9.09 -2.64 -20.58
CA LEU A 447 -10.53 -2.45 -20.50
C LEU A 447 -10.88 -1.28 -19.59
N ARG A 448 -10.30 -1.22 -18.39
CA ARG A 448 -10.51 -0.11 -17.47
C ARG A 448 -10.14 1.22 -18.12
N ARG A 449 -9.08 1.27 -18.93
CA ARG A 449 -8.65 2.47 -19.66
C ARG A 449 -9.62 2.89 -20.77
N GLU A 450 -10.19 1.91 -21.48
CA GLU A 450 -11.11 2.10 -22.61
C GLU A 450 -12.51 2.58 -22.18
N TRP A 451 -12.94 2.24 -20.96
CA TRP A 451 -14.28 2.55 -20.44
C TRP A 451 -14.22 3.62 -19.34
N PRO A 452 -14.45 4.92 -19.64
CA PRO A 452 -14.49 5.97 -18.63
C PRO A 452 -15.48 5.72 -17.48
N ALA A 453 -16.57 4.98 -17.69
CA ALA A 453 -17.44 4.51 -16.61
C ALA A 453 -16.69 3.68 -15.54
N LEU A 454 -15.72 2.85 -15.92
CA LEU A 454 -14.88 2.09 -14.97
C LEU A 454 -13.82 2.98 -14.30
N ARG A 455 -13.33 4.03 -14.97
CA ARG A 455 -12.31 4.93 -14.39
C ARG A 455 -12.88 5.94 -13.42
N LEU A 456 -13.92 6.64 -13.84
CA LEU A 456 -14.42 7.87 -13.24
C LEU A 456 -15.90 7.79 -12.87
N GLY A 457 -16.64 6.90 -13.52
CA GLY A 457 -18.08 6.78 -13.34
C GLY A 457 -18.48 6.47 -11.90
N ARG A 458 -19.67 6.96 -11.53
CA ARG A 458 -20.35 6.64 -10.27
C ARG A 458 -20.47 5.12 -10.13
N MET A 459 -20.36 4.64 -8.90
CA MET A 459 -20.62 3.24 -8.57
C MET A 459 -21.89 3.15 -7.72
N THR A 460 -22.86 2.36 -8.17
CA THR A 460 -24.11 2.12 -7.44
C THR A 460 -24.28 0.62 -7.20
N VAL A 461 -24.25 0.19 -5.95
CA VAL A 461 -24.51 -1.21 -5.59
C VAL A 461 -26.00 -1.50 -5.77
N LEU A 462 -26.31 -2.51 -6.58
CA LEU A 462 -27.67 -2.95 -6.89
C LEU A 462 -28.06 -4.14 -6.02
N GLU A 463 -27.11 -5.03 -5.75
CA GLU A 463 -27.30 -6.20 -4.90
C GLU A 463 -26.00 -6.56 -4.18
N ALA A 464 -26.08 -6.84 -2.90
CA ALA A 464 -24.99 -7.38 -2.09
C ALA A 464 -25.60 -8.32 -1.05
N THR A 465 -25.88 -9.55 -1.49
CA THR A 465 -26.58 -10.55 -0.66
C THR A 465 -25.86 -11.89 -0.75
N GLY A 466 -25.28 -12.34 0.36
CA GLY A 466 -24.57 -13.61 0.40
C GLY A 466 -23.40 -13.62 -0.59
N PRO A 467 -23.29 -14.60 -1.50
CA PRO A 467 -22.17 -14.64 -2.45
C PRO A 467 -22.35 -13.67 -3.63
N ARG A 468 -23.51 -13.05 -3.82
CA ARG A 468 -23.79 -12.24 -5.01
C ARG A 468 -23.52 -10.76 -4.74
N LEU A 469 -22.65 -10.19 -5.56
CA LEU A 469 -22.40 -8.75 -5.63
C LEU A 469 -22.71 -8.26 -7.05
N VAL A 470 -23.60 -7.29 -7.17
CA VAL A 470 -23.95 -6.64 -8.44
C VAL A 470 -23.93 -5.13 -8.24
N PHE A 471 -23.21 -4.42 -9.11
CA PHE A 471 -23.19 -2.97 -9.10
C PHE A 471 -23.13 -2.39 -10.51
N ARG A 472 -23.56 -1.15 -10.64
CA ARG A 472 -23.48 -0.37 -11.88
C ARG A 472 -22.32 0.63 -11.81
N ARG A 473 -21.60 0.77 -12.91
CA ARG A 473 -20.65 1.85 -13.19
C ARG A 473 -21.20 2.74 -14.29
N ASP A 474 -21.29 4.03 -14.04
CA ASP A 474 -22.00 4.97 -14.92
C ASP A 474 -21.33 6.35 -14.95
N ASP A 475 -21.05 6.87 -16.14
CA ASP A 475 -20.51 8.23 -16.34
C ASP A 475 -21.47 9.17 -17.08
N GLY A 476 -22.71 8.73 -17.33
CA GLY A 476 -23.73 9.45 -18.09
C GLY A 476 -23.81 9.12 -19.58
N GLU A 477 -22.73 8.62 -20.19
CA GLU A 477 -22.70 8.17 -21.59
C GLU A 477 -22.60 6.64 -21.69
N GLN A 478 -21.78 6.05 -20.83
CA GLN A 478 -21.55 4.61 -20.71
C GLN A 478 -22.17 4.10 -19.41
N SER A 479 -22.82 2.94 -19.50
CA SER A 479 -23.39 2.24 -18.35
C SER A 479 -23.02 0.77 -18.37
N LEU A 480 -22.27 0.33 -17.35
CA LEU A 480 -21.85 -1.06 -17.20
C LEU A 480 -22.48 -1.67 -15.94
N ILE A 481 -22.92 -2.93 -16.03
CA ILE A 481 -23.20 -3.75 -14.86
C ILE A 481 -22.05 -4.72 -14.64
N CYS A 482 -21.51 -4.72 -13.42
CA CYS A 482 -20.51 -5.67 -12.97
C CYS A 482 -21.18 -6.61 -11.96
N ALA A 483 -21.16 -7.92 -12.24
CA ALA A 483 -21.77 -8.95 -11.40
C ALA A 483 -20.73 -10.01 -11.02
N PHE A 484 -20.72 -10.39 -9.75
CA PHE A 484 -19.73 -11.29 -9.15
C PHE A 484 -20.42 -12.35 -8.30
N ASN A 485 -19.90 -13.57 -8.40
CA ASN A 485 -20.19 -14.67 -7.49
C ASN A 485 -18.94 -14.92 -6.64
N LEU A 486 -19.02 -14.56 -5.36
CA LEU A 486 -17.96 -14.73 -4.38
C LEU A 486 -18.02 -16.09 -3.66
N GLY A 487 -18.99 -16.93 -4.01
CA GLY A 487 -19.28 -18.21 -3.37
C GLY A 487 -18.76 -19.43 -4.13
N GLU A 488 -19.10 -20.61 -3.60
CA GLU A 488 -18.62 -21.92 -4.06
C GLU A 488 -19.61 -22.67 -4.95
N ALA A 489 -20.85 -22.18 -5.06
CA ALA A 489 -21.87 -22.73 -5.93
C ALA A 489 -22.16 -21.78 -7.08
N ALA A 490 -22.49 -22.32 -8.24
CA ALA A 490 -22.99 -21.51 -9.35
C ALA A 490 -24.28 -20.80 -8.94
N LEU A 491 -24.47 -19.58 -9.43
CA LEU A 491 -25.69 -18.81 -9.20
C LEU A 491 -26.18 -18.16 -10.49
N ASP A 492 -27.50 -18.03 -10.60
CA ASP A 492 -28.13 -17.17 -11.59
C ASP A 492 -28.43 -15.81 -10.96
N TRP A 493 -28.48 -14.76 -11.77
CA TRP A 493 -28.91 -13.42 -11.38
C TRP A 493 -29.70 -12.76 -12.54
N PRO A 494 -30.60 -11.81 -12.25
CA PRO A 494 -31.48 -11.22 -13.25
C PRO A 494 -30.72 -10.20 -14.12
N ALA A 495 -29.86 -10.69 -15.03
CA ALA A 495 -29.16 -9.84 -15.99
C ALA A 495 -30.16 -9.12 -16.93
N PRO A 496 -29.95 -7.83 -17.24
CA PRO A 496 -30.79 -7.12 -18.20
C PRO A 496 -30.76 -7.79 -19.58
N PRO A 497 -31.90 -8.00 -20.24
CA PRO A 497 -31.98 -8.63 -21.57
C PRO A 497 -31.15 -7.93 -22.65
N GLU A 498 -30.99 -6.62 -22.53
CA GLU A 498 -30.22 -5.75 -23.43
C GLU A 498 -28.71 -5.76 -23.15
N GLY A 499 -28.27 -6.36 -22.05
CA GLY A 499 -26.87 -6.35 -21.63
C GLY A 499 -25.97 -7.16 -22.56
N ARG A 500 -25.02 -6.48 -23.22
CA ARG A 500 -23.99 -7.13 -24.04
C ARG A 500 -22.81 -7.51 -23.17
N LEU A 501 -22.41 -8.79 -23.19
CA LEU A 501 -21.22 -9.25 -22.48
C LEU A 501 -19.96 -8.57 -23.01
N VAL A 502 -19.23 -7.90 -22.12
CA VAL A 502 -17.94 -7.24 -22.39
C VAL A 502 -16.79 -8.19 -22.07
N THR A 503 -16.77 -8.74 -20.85
CA THR A 503 -15.77 -9.72 -20.41
C THR A 503 -16.30 -10.52 -19.23
N GLY A 504 -15.67 -11.66 -18.95
CA GLY A 504 -15.86 -12.45 -17.74
C GLY A 504 -14.56 -13.08 -17.26
N VAL A 505 -14.63 -13.68 -16.06
CA VAL A 505 -13.57 -14.52 -15.50
C VAL A 505 -14.20 -15.80 -14.93
N ASN A 506 -13.40 -16.87 -14.89
CA ASN A 506 -13.79 -18.17 -14.33
C ASN A 506 -15.09 -18.72 -14.96
N GLY A 507 -15.25 -18.55 -16.27
CA GLY A 507 -16.43 -19.00 -17.01
C GLY A 507 -17.63 -18.05 -16.97
N GLY A 508 -17.49 -16.87 -16.34
CA GLY A 508 -18.52 -15.82 -16.35
C GLY A 508 -18.83 -15.29 -17.75
N GLU A 509 -17.92 -15.51 -18.72
CA GLU A 509 -18.09 -15.20 -20.13
C GLU A 509 -19.00 -16.17 -20.90
N GLY A 510 -19.43 -17.28 -20.29
CA GLY A 510 -20.22 -18.31 -20.99
C GLY A 510 -21.66 -17.89 -21.29
N ARG A 511 -22.34 -17.23 -20.34
CA ARG A 511 -23.74 -16.81 -20.48
C ARG A 511 -24.09 -15.66 -19.53
N ALA A 512 -24.63 -14.57 -20.08
CA ALA A 512 -25.19 -13.48 -19.29
C ALA A 512 -26.29 -13.98 -18.31
N GLY A 513 -26.21 -13.53 -17.05
CA GLY A 513 -27.15 -13.95 -16.01
C GLY A 513 -26.79 -15.24 -15.28
N HIS A 514 -25.73 -15.95 -15.69
CA HIS A 514 -25.21 -17.12 -15.00
C HIS A 514 -23.76 -16.89 -14.55
N LEU A 515 -23.42 -17.25 -13.32
CA LEU A 515 -22.07 -17.12 -12.77
C LEU A 515 -21.65 -18.43 -12.09
N PRO A 516 -20.65 -19.15 -12.63
CA PRO A 516 -19.98 -20.24 -11.91
C PRO A 516 -19.39 -19.77 -10.56
N PRO A 517 -18.94 -20.71 -9.70
CA PRO A 517 -18.22 -20.36 -8.48
C PRO A 517 -17.04 -19.43 -8.77
N LEU A 518 -16.86 -18.42 -7.91
CA LEU A 518 -15.78 -17.43 -8.04
C LEU A 518 -15.76 -16.71 -9.40
N ALA A 519 -16.85 -16.65 -10.15
CA ALA A 519 -16.90 -15.99 -11.45
C ALA A 519 -17.36 -14.53 -11.36
N GLY A 520 -17.00 -13.74 -12.36
CA GLY A 520 -17.53 -12.40 -12.54
C GLY A 520 -17.74 -12.07 -14.01
N GLN A 521 -18.62 -11.12 -14.30
CA GLN A 521 -18.88 -10.64 -15.64
C GLN A 521 -19.20 -9.15 -15.66
N ILE A 522 -18.88 -8.50 -16.79
CA ILE A 522 -19.22 -7.11 -17.08
C ILE A 522 -20.14 -7.10 -18.29
N LEU A 523 -21.30 -6.44 -18.15
CA LEU A 523 -22.26 -6.23 -19.21
C LEU A 523 -22.34 -4.74 -19.55
N ASP A 524 -22.37 -4.42 -20.83
CA ASP A 524 -22.61 -3.09 -21.38
C ASP A 524 -24.11 -2.87 -21.63
N LEU A 525 -24.63 -1.77 -21.08
CA LEU A 525 -26.02 -1.31 -21.21
C LEU A 525 -26.12 0.01 -22.00
N SER A 526 -25.02 0.46 -22.60
CA SER A 526 -25.01 1.69 -23.40
C SER A 526 -25.89 1.51 -24.63
N SER A 527 -26.67 2.54 -24.98
CA SER A 527 -27.68 2.51 -26.06
C SER A 527 -27.07 2.69 -27.45
#